data_AF-A0A558NS47-F1
#
_entry.id   AF-A0A558NS47-F1
#
_cell.length_a   1.000
_cell.length_b   1.000
_cell.length_c   1.000
_cell.angle_alpha   90.00
_cell.angle_beta   90.00
_cell.angle_gamma   90.00
#
_symmetry.space_group_name_H-M   'P 1'
#
loop_
_entity.id
_entity.type
_entity.pdbx_description
1 polymer ?
#
loop_
_entity_poly.entity_id
_entity_poly.type
_entity_poly.pdbx_seq_one_letter_code
_entity_poly.pdbx_strand_id
1 'polypeptide(L)'
;MAFDHLAFRARYRASIARFYSGGLHALVVAATGLGVILYSFSQVEQGTVAEWLLLPLTMVLVNFGEYATHRWLGHRKTRIGRLFYSRHTGDHHSFFIESAMPFESVRDWRVVLFPAWLIYVFLVFLIIPGTLLLQWLWSDNAGWIYAAAALCGYLFYEVMHFSYHLPAGSFVERTPIWWRLRHLHQLHHERERMAQCNFNITLPLFDWLLGTLYWRAPGNRATSGEKNR
;
A
#
# COMPACT_ATOMS: atom_id res chain seq x y z
N MET A 1 -3.74 19.69 23.80
CA MET A 1 -3.03 20.35 22.69
C MET A 1 -3.33 19.58 21.42
N ALA A 2 -3.69 20.27 20.33
CA ALA A 2 -3.83 19.63 19.02
C ALA A 2 -2.48 19.04 18.58
N PHE A 3 -2.51 17.93 17.85
CA PHE A 3 -1.29 17.31 17.33
C PHE A 3 -0.61 18.25 16.31
N ASP A 4 0.64 18.61 16.56
CA ASP A 4 1.45 19.42 15.65
C ASP A 4 2.13 18.53 14.59
N HIS A 5 1.45 18.40 13.44
CA HIS A 5 1.93 17.59 12.32
C HIS A 5 3.17 18.18 11.64
N LEU A 6 3.35 19.50 11.64
CA LEU A 6 4.50 20.15 11.02
C LEU A 6 5.76 19.89 11.83
N ALA A 7 5.69 20.03 13.15
CA ALA A 7 6.78 19.67 14.03
C ALA A 7 7.11 18.17 13.93
N PHE A 8 6.11 17.30 13.76
CA PHE A 8 6.34 15.87 13.51
C PHE A 8 7.10 15.64 12.19
N ARG A 9 6.63 16.22 11.08
CA ARG A 9 7.30 16.11 9.77
C ARG A 9 8.76 16.56 9.83
N ALA A 10 9.03 17.70 10.46
CA ALA A 10 10.38 18.24 10.61
C ALA A 10 11.30 17.27 11.38
N ARG A 11 10.84 16.75 12.52
CA ARG A 11 11.60 15.76 13.31
C ARG A 11 11.81 14.45 12.56
N TYR A 12 10.77 13.95 11.88
CA TYR A 12 10.88 12.72 11.09
C TYR A 12 11.92 12.89 9.99
N ARG A 13 11.85 13.97 9.19
CA ARG A 13 12.81 14.28 8.13
C ARG A 13 14.25 14.37 8.65
N ALA A 14 14.45 14.99 9.81
CA ALA A 14 15.76 15.09 10.45
C ALA A 14 16.33 13.72 10.89
N SER A 15 15.47 12.75 11.22
CA SER A 15 15.88 11.38 11.56
C SER A 15 16.20 10.50 10.34
N ILE A 16 15.85 10.92 9.12
CA ILE A 16 16.13 10.14 7.91
C ILE A 16 17.63 10.15 7.68
N ALA A 17 18.23 8.96 7.55
CA ALA A 17 19.65 8.79 7.27
C ALA A 17 20.12 9.66 6.09
N ARG A 18 21.32 10.26 6.21
CA ARG A 18 21.87 11.17 5.19
C ARG A 18 21.94 10.54 3.81
N PHE A 19 22.30 9.25 3.74
CA PHE A 19 22.45 8.48 2.50
C PHE A 19 21.15 7.86 1.95
N TYR A 20 20.00 8.10 2.60
CA TYR A 20 18.73 7.61 2.07
C TYR A 20 18.38 8.31 0.75
N SER A 21 18.07 7.51 -0.27
CA SER A 21 17.56 7.97 -1.57
C SER A 21 16.21 7.30 -1.84
N GLY A 22 15.15 8.11 -1.98
CA GLY A 22 13.82 7.62 -2.32
C GLY A 22 13.79 6.93 -3.68
N GLY A 23 14.47 7.49 -4.68
CA GLY A 23 14.58 6.90 -6.01
C GLY A 23 15.23 5.52 -5.99
N LEU A 24 16.35 5.36 -5.26
CA LEU A 24 17.01 4.06 -5.12
C LEU A 24 16.11 3.06 -4.37
N HIS A 25 15.40 3.51 -3.34
CA HIS A 25 14.45 2.68 -2.60
C HIS A 25 13.35 2.12 -3.52
N ALA A 26 12.68 3.00 -4.27
CA ALA A 26 11.65 2.60 -5.23
C ALA A 26 12.21 1.67 -6.31
N LEU A 27 13.42 1.96 -6.82
CA LEU A 27 14.08 1.13 -7.81
C LEU A 27 14.37 -0.29 -7.28
N VAL A 28 14.88 -0.42 -6.05
CA VAL A 28 15.16 -1.74 -5.45
C VAL A 28 13.88 -2.56 -5.30
N VAL A 29 12.80 -1.95 -4.81
CA VAL A 29 11.51 -2.62 -4.63
C VAL A 29 10.93 -3.03 -5.99
N ALA A 30 10.92 -2.11 -6.95
CA ALA A 30 10.39 -2.37 -8.30
C ALA A 30 11.22 -3.43 -9.05
N ALA A 31 12.55 -3.32 -9.05
CA ALA A 31 13.43 -4.27 -9.73
C ALA A 31 13.33 -5.67 -9.11
N THR A 32 13.26 -5.77 -7.78
CA THR A 32 13.08 -7.05 -7.09
C THR A 32 11.73 -7.67 -7.44
N GLY A 33 10.64 -6.91 -7.29
CA GLY A 33 9.30 -7.43 -7.57
C GLY A 33 9.10 -7.79 -9.04
N LEU A 34 9.48 -6.92 -9.97
CA LEU A 34 9.39 -7.17 -11.41
C LEU A 34 10.30 -8.33 -11.84
N GLY A 35 11.51 -8.43 -11.28
CA GLY A 35 12.40 -9.55 -11.56
C GLY A 35 11.78 -10.89 -11.19
N VAL A 36 11.17 -11.00 -10.01
CA VAL A 36 10.49 -12.23 -9.57
C VAL A 36 9.25 -12.51 -10.41
N ILE A 37 8.45 -11.50 -10.75
CA ILE A 37 7.26 -11.65 -11.60
C ILE A 37 7.65 -12.17 -12.98
N LEU A 38 8.61 -11.51 -13.64
CA LEU A 38 9.06 -11.86 -14.98
C LEU A 38 9.72 -13.24 -15.01
N TYR A 39 10.53 -13.56 -14.00
CA TYR A 39 11.11 -14.88 -13.86
C TYR A 39 10.02 -15.94 -13.66
N SER A 40 9.07 -15.73 -12.75
CA SER A 40 8.01 -16.71 -12.50
C SER A 40 7.17 -16.96 -13.74
N PHE A 41 6.76 -15.91 -14.46
CA PHE A 41 6.02 -16.08 -15.72
C PHE A 41 6.84 -16.76 -16.81
N SER A 42 8.17 -16.59 -16.86
CA SER A 42 9.01 -17.29 -17.84
C SER A 42 9.16 -18.78 -17.55
N GLN A 43 8.83 -19.23 -16.33
CA GLN A 43 8.84 -20.66 -15.96
C GLN A 43 7.49 -21.35 -16.22
N VAL A 44 6.43 -20.63 -16.61
CA VAL A 44 5.12 -21.23 -16.86
C VAL A 44 5.10 -21.88 -18.25
N GLU A 45 4.87 -23.18 -18.30
CA GLU A 45 4.81 -23.97 -19.55
C GLU A 45 3.41 -24.55 -19.78
N GLN A 46 2.74 -24.16 -20.86
CA GLN A 46 1.43 -24.72 -21.27
C GLN A 46 0.36 -24.73 -20.15
N GLY A 47 0.27 -23.65 -19.36
CA GLY A 47 -0.66 -23.56 -18.23
C GLY A 47 -2.14 -23.75 -18.59
N THR A 48 -2.82 -24.60 -17.84
CA THR A 48 -4.26 -24.85 -17.97
C THR A 48 -5.09 -23.67 -17.45
N VAL A 49 -6.36 -23.58 -17.88
CA VAL A 49 -7.29 -22.54 -17.39
C VAL A 49 -7.44 -22.59 -15.87
N ALA A 50 -7.48 -23.79 -15.28
CA ALA A 50 -7.63 -23.96 -13.84
C ALA A 50 -6.43 -23.38 -13.07
N GLU A 51 -5.19 -23.62 -13.54
CA GLU A 51 -3.99 -23.04 -12.94
C GLU A 51 -3.98 -21.52 -13.06
N TRP A 52 -4.41 -20.97 -14.20
CA TRP A 52 -4.50 -19.52 -14.38
C TRP A 52 -5.52 -18.83 -13.48
N LEU A 53 -6.53 -19.54 -12.94
CA LEU A 53 -7.42 -19.00 -11.92
C LEU A 53 -6.70 -18.72 -10.59
N LEU A 54 -5.51 -19.29 -10.35
CA LEU A 54 -4.69 -18.91 -9.19
C LEU A 54 -4.27 -17.46 -9.23
N LEU A 55 -4.13 -16.84 -10.40
CA LEU A 55 -3.75 -15.43 -10.50
C LEU A 55 -4.81 -14.52 -9.84
N PRO A 56 -6.07 -14.48 -10.30
CA PRO A 56 -7.09 -13.67 -9.65
C PRO A 56 -7.41 -14.14 -8.22
N LEU A 57 -7.35 -15.44 -7.93
CA LEU A 57 -7.58 -15.95 -6.57
C LEU A 57 -6.52 -15.44 -5.59
N THR A 58 -5.23 -15.57 -5.95
CA THR A 58 -4.12 -15.05 -5.15
C THR A 58 -4.23 -13.54 -5.00
N MET A 59 -4.68 -12.84 -6.03
CA MET A 59 -4.89 -11.39 -5.96
C MET A 59 -5.96 -10.99 -4.95
N VAL A 60 -7.06 -11.73 -4.87
CA VAL A 60 -8.08 -11.56 -3.82
C VAL A 60 -7.50 -11.88 -2.44
N LEU A 61 -6.70 -12.94 -2.31
CA LEU A 61 -6.04 -13.28 -1.04
C LEU A 61 -5.05 -12.20 -0.59
N VAL A 62 -4.29 -11.60 -1.50
CA VAL A 62 -3.41 -10.46 -1.19
C VAL A 62 -4.23 -9.25 -0.74
N ASN A 63 -5.33 -8.93 -1.42
CA ASN A 63 -6.21 -7.84 -1.01
C ASN A 63 -6.85 -8.08 0.37
N PHE A 64 -7.15 -9.34 0.74
CA PHE A 64 -7.52 -9.71 2.10
C PHE A 64 -6.35 -9.52 3.08
N GLY A 65 -5.16 -10.01 2.73
CA GLY A 65 -3.96 -9.90 3.56
C GLY A 65 -3.59 -8.45 3.85
N GLU A 66 -3.74 -7.58 2.85
CA GLU A 66 -3.65 -6.13 2.96
C GLU A 66 -4.65 -5.59 3.99
N TYR A 67 -5.94 -5.87 3.80
CA TYR A 67 -7.00 -5.46 4.73
C TYR A 67 -6.70 -5.90 6.18
N ALA A 68 -6.40 -7.19 6.35
CA ALA A 68 -6.16 -7.83 7.64
C ALA A 68 -4.95 -7.22 8.35
N THR A 69 -3.83 -7.12 7.64
CA THR A 69 -2.58 -6.55 8.16
C THR A 69 -2.77 -5.10 8.52
N HIS A 70 -3.42 -4.32 7.66
CA HIS A 70 -3.66 -2.91 7.89
C HIS A 70 -4.59 -2.69 9.10
N ARG A 71 -5.72 -3.40 9.18
CA ARG A 71 -6.67 -3.29 10.29
C ARG A 71 -6.11 -3.75 11.63
N TRP A 72 -5.47 -4.92 11.68
CA TRP A 72 -5.11 -5.57 12.94
C TRP A 72 -3.66 -5.37 13.36
N LEU A 73 -2.72 -5.29 12.42
CA LEU A 73 -1.32 -5.02 12.75
C LEU A 73 -1.01 -3.52 12.66
N GLY A 74 -1.65 -2.82 11.71
CA GLY A 74 -1.41 -1.41 11.46
C GLY A 74 -2.04 -0.54 12.53
N HIS A 75 -3.30 -0.80 12.90
CA HIS A 75 -4.09 0.04 13.80
C HIS A 75 -4.35 -0.54 15.20
N ARG A 76 -3.76 -1.69 15.55
CA ARG A 76 -3.76 -2.20 16.93
C ARG A 76 -2.34 -2.46 17.41
N LYS A 77 -2.01 -1.91 18.57
CA LYS A 77 -0.69 -2.09 19.18
C LYS A 77 -0.59 -3.48 19.82
N THR A 78 -0.09 -4.44 19.06
CA THR A 78 0.17 -5.82 19.53
C THR A 78 1.67 -6.08 19.68
N ARG A 79 2.06 -7.20 20.31
CA ARG A 79 3.48 -7.58 20.44
C ARG A 79 4.10 -7.91 19.08
N ILE A 80 3.38 -8.66 18.24
CA ILE A 80 3.84 -9.12 16.92
C ILE A 80 3.76 -7.96 15.89
N GLY A 81 2.70 -7.15 15.95
CA GLY A 81 2.51 -6.02 15.04
C GLY A 81 3.23 -4.73 15.43
N ARG A 82 4.03 -4.71 16.52
CA ARG A 82 4.60 -3.47 17.08
C ARG A 82 5.36 -2.63 16.05
N LEU A 83 6.19 -3.27 15.23
CA LEU A 83 6.99 -2.57 14.22
C LEU A 83 6.10 -1.98 13.12
N PHE A 84 5.13 -2.76 12.64
CA PHE A 84 4.19 -2.31 11.61
C PHE A 84 3.31 -1.17 12.14
N TYR A 85 2.73 -1.30 13.34
CA TYR A 85 2.00 -0.23 14.03
C TYR A 85 2.84 1.05 14.17
N SER A 86 4.11 0.91 14.61
CA SER A 86 4.99 2.07 14.79
C SER A 86 5.25 2.81 13.48
N ARG A 87 5.47 2.08 12.39
CA ARG A 87 5.70 2.69 11.07
C ARG A 87 4.41 3.21 10.43
N HIS A 88 3.29 2.54 10.70
CA HIS A 88 2.01 2.84 10.09
C HIS A 88 1.26 3.92 10.87
N THR A 89 0.64 3.59 11.99
CA THR A 89 -0.07 4.58 12.81
C THR A 89 0.90 5.58 13.46
N GLY A 90 2.09 5.13 13.87
CA GLY A 90 3.08 5.98 14.52
C GLY A 90 3.71 6.99 13.57
N ASP A 91 4.30 6.54 12.46
CA ASP A 91 4.99 7.41 11.51
C ASP A 91 4.07 7.90 10.38
N HIS A 92 3.48 7.00 9.61
CA HIS A 92 2.73 7.35 8.39
C HIS A 92 1.50 8.23 8.65
N HIS A 93 0.63 7.86 9.60
CA HIS A 93 -0.54 8.65 10.00
C HIS A 93 -0.21 9.92 10.81
N SER A 94 0.99 9.99 11.37
CA SER A 94 1.48 11.22 12.00
C SER A 94 2.11 12.18 10.98
N PHE A 95 2.70 11.64 9.92
CA PHE A 95 3.31 12.40 8.85
C PHE A 95 2.27 12.92 7.84
N PHE A 96 1.29 12.08 7.49
CA PHE A 96 0.19 12.43 6.60
C PHE A 96 -1.11 12.44 7.38
N ILE A 97 -1.75 13.61 7.41
CA ILE A 97 -3.10 13.79 7.95
C ILE A 97 -4.06 13.99 6.78
N GLU A 98 -5.35 13.79 7.03
CA GLU A 98 -6.42 13.92 6.03
C GLU A 98 -6.32 15.22 5.19
N SER A 99 -5.95 16.34 5.80
CA SER A 99 -5.82 17.64 5.14
C SER A 99 -4.45 17.89 4.47
N ALA A 100 -3.47 17.01 4.66
CA ALA A 100 -2.09 17.14 4.17
C ALA A 100 -1.53 15.80 3.68
N MET A 101 -2.20 15.18 2.71
CA MET A 101 -1.81 13.89 2.13
C MET A 101 -0.54 13.89 1.26
N PRO A 102 -0.27 14.91 0.43
CA PRO A 102 0.88 14.84 -0.47
C PRO A 102 2.24 14.86 0.24
N PHE A 103 3.22 14.14 -0.31
CA PHE A 103 4.62 14.33 0.04
C PHE A 103 5.18 15.60 -0.61
N GLU A 104 6.23 16.18 0.00
CA GLU A 104 6.85 17.44 -0.47
C GLU A 104 8.31 17.25 -0.91
N SER A 105 8.91 16.11 -0.57
CA SER A 105 10.31 15.79 -0.90
C SER A 105 10.46 14.32 -1.26
N VAL A 106 11.44 13.98 -2.11
CA VAL A 106 11.84 12.59 -2.40
C VAL A 106 12.26 11.83 -1.13
N ARG A 107 12.70 12.54 -0.09
CA ARG A 107 13.03 11.92 1.21
C ARG A 107 11.79 11.39 1.93
N ASP A 108 10.63 12.01 1.71
CA ASP A 108 9.36 11.60 2.33
C ASP A 108 8.89 10.24 1.78
N TRP A 109 9.44 9.75 0.66
CA TRP A 109 9.13 8.42 0.16
C TRP A 109 9.43 7.32 1.19
N ARG A 110 10.31 7.60 2.17
CA ARG A 110 10.64 6.69 3.27
C ARG A 110 9.44 6.34 4.17
N VAL A 111 8.52 7.29 4.34
CA VAL A 111 7.32 7.13 5.17
C VAL A 111 6.12 6.67 4.35
N VAL A 112 6.21 6.75 3.02
CA VAL A 112 5.18 6.24 2.11
C VAL A 112 5.42 4.77 1.79
N LEU A 113 6.56 4.45 1.16
CA LEU A 113 6.92 3.10 0.74
C LEU A 113 7.16 2.19 1.95
N PHE A 114 6.77 0.93 1.83
CA PHE A 114 7.25 -0.08 2.77
C PHE A 114 8.77 -0.12 2.81
N PRO A 115 9.39 -0.50 3.94
CA PRO A 115 10.84 -0.68 3.97
C PRO A 115 11.32 -1.62 2.87
N ALA A 116 12.40 -1.25 2.17
CA ALA A 116 12.96 -2.07 1.10
C ALA A 116 13.24 -3.52 1.51
N TRP A 117 13.58 -3.76 2.78
CA TRP A 117 13.82 -5.12 3.28
C TRP A 117 12.56 -5.98 3.40
N LEU A 118 11.37 -5.35 3.48
CA LEU A 118 10.11 -6.04 3.72
C LEU A 118 9.73 -6.95 2.53
N ILE A 119 10.05 -6.54 1.29
CA ILE A 119 9.81 -7.40 0.12
C ILE A 119 10.57 -8.73 0.23
N TYR A 120 11.78 -8.75 0.80
CA TYR A 120 12.54 -9.99 1.02
C TYR A 120 11.92 -10.86 2.11
N VAL A 121 11.34 -10.25 3.15
CA VAL A 121 10.59 -10.98 4.17
C VAL A 121 9.34 -11.63 3.56
N PHE A 122 8.59 -10.90 2.73
CA PHE A 122 7.48 -11.50 1.97
C PHE A 122 7.97 -12.64 1.07
N LEU A 123 9.10 -12.46 0.36
CA LEU A 123 9.67 -13.50 -0.50
C LEU A 123 9.98 -14.78 0.28
N VAL A 124 10.73 -14.66 1.38
CA VAL A 124 11.22 -15.80 2.16
C VAL A 124 10.10 -16.51 2.92
N PHE A 125 9.16 -15.78 3.51
CA PHE A 125 8.19 -16.36 4.45
C PHE A 125 6.81 -16.62 3.85
N LEU A 126 6.48 -16.03 2.68
CA LEU A 126 5.16 -16.20 2.06
C LEU A 126 5.24 -16.71 0.63
N ILE A 127 6.05 -16.08 -0.22
CA ILE A 127 6.06 -16.40 -1.64
C ILE A 127 6.78 -17.71 -1.89
N ILE A 128 8.05 -17.86 -1.50
CA ILE A 128 8.81 -19.10 -1.74
C ILE A 128 8.12 -20.33 -1.11
N PRO A 129 7.68 -20.31 0.17
CA PRO A 129 7.00 -21.45 0.75
C PRO A 129 5.67 -21.77 0.05
N GLY A 130 4.88 -20.74 -0.30
CA GLY A 130 3.61 -20.93 -1.01
C GLY A 130 3.79 -21.48 -2.43
N THR A 131 4.82 -21.01 -3.14
CA THR A 131 5.24 -21.55 -4.44
C THR A 131 5.56 -23.03 -4.30
N LEU A 132 6.52 -23.40 -3.45
CA LEU A 132 6.94 -24.79 -3.27
C LEU A 132 5.78 -25.70 -2.85
N LEU A 133 4.89 -25.20 -1.99
CA LEU A 133 3.70 -25.94 -1.56
C LEU A 133 2.75 -26.22 -2.74
N LEU A 134 2.48 -25.23 -3.59
CA LEU A 134 1.62 -25.41 -4.77
C LEU A 134 2.26 -26.27 -5.86
N GLN A 135 3.59 -26.19 -6.01
CA GLN A 135 4.34 -27.10 -6.88
C GLN A 135 4.20 -28.55 -6.41
N TRP A 136 4.32 -28.77 -5.11
CA TRP A 136 4.18 -30.10 -4.52
C TRP A 136 2.72 -30.63 -4.57
N LEU A 137 1.74 -29.78 -4.32
CA LEU A 137 0.33 -30.19 -4.24
C LEU A 137 -0.39 -30.27 -5.58
N TRP A 138 0.05 -29.51 -6.59
CA TRP A 138 -0.69 -29.36 -7.84
C TRP A 138 0.22 -29.44 -9.07
N SER A 139 1.07 -28.44 -9.30
CA SER A 139 1.95 -28.39 -10.48
C SER A 139 2.97 -27.25 -10.39
N ASP A 140 4.05 -27.37 -11.18
CA ASP A 140 5.05 -26.31 -11.28
C ASP A 140 4.44 -24.97 -11.73
N ASN A 141 3.54 -25.01 -12.71
CA ASN A 141 2.79 -23.84 -13.18
C ASN A 141 1.98 -23.17 -12.07
N ALA A 142 1.28 -23.94 -11.22
CA ALA A 142 0.50 -23.41 -10.13
C ALA A 142 1.37 -22.60 -9.15
N GLY A 143 2.55 -23.12 -8.79
CA GLY A 143 3.50 -22.41 -7.94
C GLY A 143 4.02 -21.12 -8.57
N TRP A 144 4.40 -21.15 -9.84
CA TRP A 144 4.93 -19.97 -10.54
C TRP A 144 3.85 -18.90 -10.76
N ILE A 145 2.63 -19.28 -11.12
CA ILE A 145 1.50 -18.35 -11.26
C ILE A 145 1.16 -17.69 -9.92
N TYR A 146 1.15 -18.47 -8.82
CA TYR A 146 0.98 -17.92 -7.47
C TYR A 146 2.08 -16.91 -7.13
N ALA A 147 3.35 -17.26 -7.38
CA ALA A 147 4.48 -16.38 -7.10
C ALA A 147 4.34 -15.03 -7.82
N ALA A 148 4.05 -15.08 -9.12
CA ALA A 148 3.84 -13.90 -9.95
C ALA A 148 2.65 -13.07 -9.42
N ALA A 149 1.51 -13.71 -9.14
CA ALA A 149 0.31 -13.03 -8.65
C ALA A 149 0.50 -12.37 -7.28
N ALA A 150 1.20 -13.04 -6.36
CA ALA A 150 1.50 -12.50 -5.03
C ALA A 150 2.37 -11.24 -5.11
N LEU A 151 3.43 -11.23 -5.94
CA LEU A 151 4.27 -10.04 -6.13
C LEU A 151 3.55 -8.96 -6.94
N CYS A 152 2.73 -9.31 -7.92
CA CYS A 152 1.87 -8.35 -8.60
C CYS A 152 1.00 -7.61 -7.58
N GLY A 153 0.42 -8.32 -6.60
CA GLY A 153 -0.35 -7.68 -5.54
C GLY A 153 0.47 -6.80 -4.61
N TYR A 154 1.66 -7.24 -4.21
CA TYR A 154 2.57 -6.42 -3.41
C TYR A 154 2.94 -5.10 -4.13
N LEU A 155 3.35 -5.18 -5.40
CA LEU A 155 3.70 -3.99 -6.18
C LEU A 155 2.48 -3.13 -6.49
N PHE A 156 1.32 -3.74 -6.74
CA PHE A 156 0.08 -3.00 -6.96
C PHE A 156 -0.29 -2.19 -5.71
N TYR A 157 -0.15 -2.77 -4.52
CA TYR A 157 -0.28 -2.03 -3.26
C TYR A 157 0.67 -0.83 -3.20
N GLU A 158 1.97 -1.06 -3.38
CA GLU A 158 2.99 0.00 -3.26
C GLU A 158 2.72 1.13 -4.28
N VAL A 159 2.39 0.80 -5.53
CA VAL A 159 2.09 1.77 -6.58
C VAL A 159 0.83 2.58 -6.24
N MET A 160 -0.26 1.92 -5.86
CA MET A 160 -1.51 2.60 -5.54
C MET A 160 -1.33 3.50 -4.31
N HIS A 161 -0.78 2.96 -3.22
CA HIS A 161 -0.50 3.70 -1.99
C HIS A 161 0.38 4.92 -2.27
N PHE A 162 1.51 4.71 -2.94
CA PHE A 162 2.44 5.78 -3.28
C PHE A 162 1.76 6.87 -4.13
N SER A 163 0.96 6.46 -5.11
CA SER A 163 0.27 7.40 -5.99
C SER A 163 -0.68 8.33 -5.24
N TYR A 164 -1.33 7.87 -4.17
CA TYR A 164 -2.26 8.69 -3.38
C TYR A 164 -1.58 9.85 -2.64
N HIS A 165 -0.28 9.73 -2.39
CA HIS A 165 0.57 10.74 -1.76
C HIS A 165 1.28 11.65 -2.78
N LEU A 166 1.03 11.50 -4.09
CA LEU A 166 1.56 12.42 -5.09
C LEU A 166 0.97 13.84 -4.93
N PRO A 167 1.74 14.89 -5.30
CA PRO A 167 1.24 16.27 -5.33
C PRO A 167 0.14 16.44 -6.37
N ALA A 168 -0.69 17.46 -6.17
CA ALA A 168 -1.76 17.81 -7.10
C ALA A 168 -1.21 18.13 -8.50
N GLY A 169 -1.97 17.81 -9.55
CA GLY A 169 -1.56 17.99 -10.95
C GLY A 169 -0.70 16.83 -11.49
N SER A 170 -0.54 15.75 -10.74
CA SER A 170 0.19 14.56 -11.18
C SER A 170 -0.56 13.81 -12.29
N PHE A 171 0.17 13.15 -13.18
CA PHE A 171 -0.43 12.45 -14.34
C PHE A 171 -1.47 11.38 -13.95
N VAL A 172 -1.31 10.77 -12.77
CA VAL A 172 -2.19 9.71 -12.24
C VAL A 172 -3.61 10.18 -11.97
N GLU A 173 -3.83 11.50 -11.84
CA GLU A 173 -5.17 12.07 -11.60
C GLU A 173 -6.14 11.81 -12.75
N ARG A 174 -5.61 11.50 -13.95
CA ARG A 174 -6.40 11.16 -15.15
C ARG A 174 -6.86 9.70 -15.16
N THR A 175 -6.33 8.86 -14.27
CA THR A 175 -6.68 7.44 -14.23
C THR A 175 -8.10 7.27 -13.68
N PRO A 176 -9.00 6.54 -14.38
CA PRO A 176 -10.33 6.25 -13.89
C PRO A 176 -10.30 5.63 -12.49
N ILE A 177 -11.29 5.95 -11.66
CA ILE A 177 -11.47 5.40 -10.29
C ILE A 177 -10.37 5.83 -9.28
N TRP A 178 -9.16 6.17 -9.71
CA TRP A 178 -8.04 6.56 -8.84
C TRP A 178 -8.42 7.63 -7.83
N TRP A 179 -9.15 8.67 -8.26
CA TRP A 179 -9.57 9.76 -7.37
C TRP A 179 -10.49 9.27 -6.23
N ARG A 180 -11.31 8.25 -6.49
CA ARG A 180 -12.17 7.63 -5.46
C ARG A 180 -11.34 6.84 -4.47
N LEU A 181 -10.37 6.05 -4.95
CA LEU A 181 -9.52 5.24 -4.07
C LEU A 181 -8.58 6.11 -3.24
N ARG A 182 -7.98 7.14 -3.85
CA ARG A 182 -7.23 8.18 -3.12
C ARG A 182 -8.09 8.84 -2.06
N HIS A 183 -9.35 9.15 -2.37
CA HIS A 183 -10.27 9.77 -1.42
C HIS A 183 -10.61 8.83 -0.24
N LEU A 184 -10.82 7.53 -0.50
CA LEU A 184 -11.01 6.55 0.57
C LEU A 184 -9.79 6.48 1.50
N HIS A 185 -8.58 6.47 0.92
CA HIS A 185 -7.33 6.52 1.68
C HIS A 185 -7.16 7.85 2.43
N GLN A 186 -7.53 8.98 1.82
CA GLN A 186 -7.52 10.28 2.50
C GLN A 186 -8.45 10.28 3.74
N LEU A 187 -9.68 9.77 3.61
CA LEU A 187 -10.60 9.60 4.74
C LEU A 187 -10.06 8.63 5.79
N HIS A 188 -9.32 7.61 5.36
CA HIS A 188 -8.62 6.71 6.28
C HIS A 188 -7.58 7.44 7.15
N HIS A 189 -6.98 8.53 6.67
CA HIS A 189 -6.06 9.37 7.45
C HIS A 189 -6.74 10.33 8.46
N GLU A 190 -8.08 10.30 8.56
CA GLU A 190 -8.81 11.04 9.59
C GLU A 190 -8.61 10.37 10.95
N ARG A 191 -7.90 11.03 11.88
CA ARG A 191 -7.44 10.43 13.15
C ARG A 191 -8.54 9.79 13.99
N GLU A 192 -9.75 10.33 13.94
CA GLU A 192 -10.90 9.84 14.70
C GLU A 192 -11.46 8.53 14.13
N ARG A 193 -11.18 8.24 12.84
CA ARG A 193 -11.76 7.13 12.07
C ARG A 193 -10.74 6.12 11.54
N MET A 194 -9.45 6.46 11.52
CA MET A 194 -8.39 5.65 10.91
C MET A 194 -8.34 4.19 11.40
N ALA A 195 -8.76 3.92 12.64
CA ALA A 195 -8.81 2.58 13.20
C ALA A 195 -10.13 1.82 12.94
N GLN A 196 -11.06 2.39 12.18
CA GLN A 196 -12.43 1.89 12.01
C GLN A 196 -12.81 1.59 10.56
N CYS A 197 -12.28 2.33 9.58
CA CYS A 197 -12.73 2.23 8.18
C CYS A 197 -11.60 2.35 7.15
N ASN A 198 -11.88 1.90 5.93
CA ASN A 198 -11.06 2.06 4.72
C ASN A 198 -9.64 1.47 4.86
N PHE A 199 -9.56 0.19 5.22
CA PHE A 199 -8.29 -0.53 5.39
C PHE A 199 -7.69 -1.07 4.09
N ASN A 200 -8.48 -1.26 3.05
CA ASN A 200 -7.95 -1.54 1.73
C ASN A 200 -7.50 -0.23 1.06
N ILE A 201 -6.22 -0.16 0.79
CA ILE A 201 -5.54 0.85 -0.02
C ILE A 201 -5.71 0.58 -1.51
N THR A 202 -5.74 -0.69 -1.93
CA THR A 202 -5.90 -1.05 -3.35
C THR A 202 -7.38 -0.99 -3.77
N LEU A 203 -8.06 -2.13 -3.79
CA LEU A 203 -9.49 -2.23 -4.07
C LEU A 203 -10.24 -2.41 -2.75
N PRO A 204 -11.34 -1.67 -2.49
CA PRO A 204 -12.07 -1.73 -1.22
C PRO A 204 -12.95 -2.98 -1.07
N LEU A 205 -12.47 -4.14 -1.54
CA LEU A 205 -13.24 -5.39 -1.57
C LEU A 205 -13.56 -5.85 -0.15
N PHE A 206 -12.57 -5.95 0.74
CA PHE A 206 -12.82 -6.42 2.11
C PHE A 206 -13.35 -5.32 3.03
N ASP A 207 -13.11 -4.05 2.73
CA ASP A 207 -13.88 -2.97 3.36
C ASP A 207 -15.37 -3.07 3.06
N TRP A 208 -15.74 -3.34 1.81
CA TRP A 208 -17.13 -3.54 1.43
C TRP A 208 -17.71 -4.81 2.05
N LEU A 209 -17.03 -5.95 1.90
CA LEU A 209 -17.50 -7.25 2.41
C LEU A 209 -17.64 -7.28 3.94
N LEU A 210 -16.76 -6.59 4.67
CA LEU A 210 -16.71 -6.62 6.13
C LEU A 210 -17.29 -5.36 6.78
N GLY A 211 -17.97 -4.51 6.00
CA GLY A 211 -18.71 -3.36 6.51
C GLY A 211 -17.84 -2.25 7.10
N THR A 212 -16.61 -2.09 6.62
CA THR A 212 -15.68 -1.01 7.03
C THR A 212 -15.43 0.01 5.92
N LEU A 213 -16.15 -0.06 4.81
CA LEU A 213 -16.13 0.96 3.77
C LEU A 213 -16.87 2.22 4.23
N TYR A 214 -16.18 3.35 4.27
CA TYR A 214 -16.73 4.65 4.61
C TYR A 214 -16.46 5.66 3.50
N TRP A 215 -17.54 6.32 3.05
CA TRP A 215 -17.48 7.38 2.06
C TRP A 215 -18.10 8.67 2.61
N ARG A 216 -17.40 9.78 2.44
CA ARG A 216 -17.89 11.15 2.64
C ARG A 216 -17.67 11.89 1.34
N ALA A 217 -18.70 12.55 0.78
CA ALA A 217 -18.49 13.37 -0.40
C ALA A 217 -17.38 14.42 -0.12
N PRO A 218 -16.43 14.64 -1.04
CA PRO A 218 -15.49 15.75 -0.90
C PRO A 218 -16.29 17.03 -0.66
N GLY A 219 -16.00 17.75 0.42
CA GLY A 219 -16.68 19.00 0.70
C GLY A 219 -16.53 19.93 -0.51
N ASN A 220 -17.58 20.62 -0.91
CA ASN A 220 -17.45 21.74 -1.85
C ASN A 220 -16.36 22.63 -1.27
N ARG A 221 -15.23 22.79 -1.96
CA ARG A 221 -14.37 23.94 -1.74
C ARG A 221 -15.24 25.14 -2.07
N ALA A 222 -15.94 25.67 -1.08
CA ALA A 222 -16.59 26.95 -1.20
C ALA A 222 -15.51 27.90 -1.67
N THR A 223 -15.71 28.42 -2.86
CA THR A 223 -15.04 29.60 -3.36
C THR A 223 -15.14 30.66 -2.26
N SER A 224 -14.11 30.81 -1.43
CA SER A 224 -13.83 32.07 -0.75
C SER A 224 -13.29 33.05 -1.80
N GLY A 225 -14.13 33.31 -2.79
CA GLY A 225 -14.05 34.44 -3.69
C GLY A 225 -15.04 35.46 -3.16
N GLU A 226 -14.78 35.98 -1.96
CA GLU A 226 -15.40 37.22 -1.54
C GLU A 226 -14.45 38.35 -1.96
N LYS A 227 -14.83 38.94 -3.10
CA LYS A 227 -14.33 40.22 -3.57
C LYS A 227 -14.52 41.23 -2.43
N ASN A 228 -13.43 41.64 -1.79
CA ASN A 228 -13.42 42.92 -1.10
C ASN A 228 -13.60 44.02 -2.15
N ARG A 229 -14.81 44.57 -2.18
CA ARG A 229 -15.06 45.95 -2.55
C ARG A 229 -14.67 46.84 -1.37
#